data_AF-A0A8H7K3Y3-F1
#
_entry.id   AF-A0A8H7K3Y3-F1
#
_cell.length_a   1.000
_cell.length_b   1.000
_cell.length_c   1.000
_cell.angle_alpha   90.00
_cell.angle_beta   90.00
_cell.angle_gamma   90.00
#
_symmetry.space_group_name_H-M   'P 1'
#
loop_
_entity.id
_entity.type
_entity.pdbx_description
1 polymer ?
#
loop_
_entity_poly.entity_id
_entity_poly.type
_entity_poly.pdbx_seq_one_letter_code
_entity_poly.pdbx_strand_id
1 'polypeptide(L)'
;MSSTEQPTTDADTHKGGHLLYPQPGDGKLIPLVVQSFQRPSLLPENVPWTRLGEPLSKAGTMEAIWYWVLSPILVKGSERVDYSLKPCFLLFLRLLAAGPLCALMIPNALASIVARIGNIKSKSPEQIDTQCQYPKLPTPLPHSSSSSSSSSSSSLEAREALPLSSDPSSTNIQLGGQLASPRTDQTSVSNVSSPSSRFQSRGLSLGPRYLCFITDPETRQYSTMKVSDYNQQHGDQADTEFVFVSYTRLQFRVFTDAEINAWTKYGSEEIREANRTLAHRDRETLIQWGIDAALAAGKRAFWLDFECVRDSDGVAKANVSSKSEDVYRICDIVRAAHSMIIAIGPPADEKEANILNGDENVSSGTAEHANKWLRQWGSRLWTLPELLLCPNEYRIKLCVAGDVNEPKSLAKRNFAERAWDDAESVKELVNHYEGSAILPRHS
;
A
#
# COMPACT_ATOMS: atom_id res chain seq x y z
N MET A 1 -64.35 19.32 -36.90
CA MET A 1 -64.80 18.87 -35.56
C MET A 1 -64.05 17.62 -35.20
N SER A 2 -63.07 17.73 -34.31
CA SER A 2 -62.61 16.71 -33.35
C SER A 2 -61.37 17.25 -32.65
N SER A 3 -61.37 17.17 -31.33
CA SER A 3 -60.31 17.71 -30.48
C SER A 3 -59.12 16.75 -30.41
N THR A 4 -57.91 17.27 -30.23
CA THR A 4 -56.82 16.53 -29.57
C THR A 4 -55.96 17.53 -28.80
N GLU A 5 -55.58 17.15 -27.58
CA GLU A 5 -55.12 18.07 -26.54
C GLU A 5 -53.64 18.47 -26.69
N GLN A 6 -53.31 19.69 -26.26
CA GLN A 6 -51.93 20.03 -25.89
C GLN A 6 -51.67 19.55 -24.46
N PRO A 7 -50.55 18.87 -24.16
CA PRO A 7 -50.09 18.72 -22.79
C PRO A 7 -49.51 20.05 -22.30
N THR A 8 -50.04 20.51 -21.16
CA THR A 8 -49.64 21.74 -20.49
C THR A 8 -48.23 21.64 -19.88
N THR A 9 -47.54 22.78 -19.85
CA THR A 9 -46.38 23.00 -18.99
C THR A 9 -46.78 22.94 -17.52
N ASP A 10 -46.19 22.03 -16.75
CA ASP A 10 -46.15 22.11 -15.29
C ASP A 10 -44.78 22.62 -14.82
N ALA A 11 -44.82 23.51 -13.83
CA ALA A 11 -43.66 24.08 -13.17
C ALA A 11 -43.24 23.25 -11.93
N ASP A 12 -42.12 23.66 -11.31
CA ASP A 12 -41.65 23.25 -9.99
C ASP A 12 -41.37 21.74 -9.77
N THR A 13 -40.11 21.32 -9.64
CA THR A 13 -39.33 21.68 -8.45
C THR A 13 -37.83 21.61 -8.69
N HIS A 14 -37.08 22.66 -8.36
CA HIS A 14 -35.64 22.53 -8.11
C HIS A 14 -35.43 21.60 -6.91
N LYS A 15 -34.93 20.37 -7.14
CA LYS A 15 -34.49 19.44 -6.09
C LYS A 15 -33.05 19.04 -6.33
N GLY A 16 -32.27 19.08 -5.25
CA GLY A 16 -30.80 19.18 -5.26
C GLY A 16 -30.07 18.22 -6.20
N GLY A 17 -29.03 18.74 -6.84
CA GLY A 17 -28.15 17.94 -7.69
C GLY A 17 -27.46 16.83 -6.90
N HIS A 18 -27.92 15.61 -7.08
CA HIS A 18 -27.17 14.43 -6.67
C HIS A 18 -25.98 14.27 -7.61
N LEU A 19 -24.78 14.10 -7.05
CA LEU A 19 -23.62 13.68 -7.83
C LEU A 19 -23.92 12.31 -8.44
N LEU A 20 -23.74 12.16 -9.75
CA LEU A 20 -23.94 10.91 -10.49
C LEU A 20 -22.58 10.34 -10.89
N TYR A 21 -22.43 9.02 -10.86
CA TYR A 21 -21.24 8.33 -11.38
C TYR A 21 -21.63 7.23 -12.38
N PRO A 22 -20.81 6.97 -13.41
CA PRO A 22 -21.08 5.92 -14.39
C PRO A 22 -20.78 4.53 -13.80
N GLN A 23 -21.72 3.60 -13.94
CA GLN A 23 -21.55 2.21 -13.54
C GLN A 23 -20.63 1.46 -14.55
N PRO A 24 -19.54 0.79 -14.10
CA PRO A 24 -18.56 0.18 -15.01
C PRO A 24 -19.07 -0.95 -15.93
N GLY A 25 -20.28 -1.48 -15.71
CA GLY A 25 -20.84 -2.59 -16.48
C GLY A 25 -21.74 -2.17 -17.65
N ASP A 26 -22.55 -1.12 -17.47
CA ASP A 26 -23.56 -0.68 -18.44
C ASP A 26 -23.55 0.82 -18.73
N GLY A 27 -22.60 1.56 -18.15
CA GLY A 27 -22.42 3.00 -18.37
C GLY A 27 -23.53 3.88 -17.79
N LYS A 28 -24.51 3.33 -17.07
CA LYS A 28 -25.61 4.11 -16.52
C LYS A 28 -25.12 5.01 -15.38
N LEU A 29 -25.63 6.24 -15.38
CA LEU A 29 -25.42 7.19 -14.30
C LEU A 29 -26.29 6.81 -13.10
N ILE A 30 -25.63 6.48 -11.99
CA ILE A 30 -26.26 6.18 -10.70
C ILE A 30 -25.84 7.22 -9.65
N PRO A 31 -26.73 7.61 -8.71
CA PRO A 31 -26.40 8.59 -7.69
C PRO A 31 -25.31 8.06 -6.74
N LEU A 32 -24.30 8.90 -6.51
CA LEU A 32 -23.23 8.68 -5.57
C LEU A 32 -23.77 8.82 -4.14
N VAL A 33 -24.09 7.69 -3.51
CA VAL A 33 -24.56 7.68 -2.12
C VAL A 33 -23.40 7.37 -1.19
N VAL A 34 -22.94 8.37 -0.44
CA VAL A 34 -21.90 8.21 0.59
C VAL A 34 -22.55 7.89 1.94
N GLN A 35 -22.15 6.79 2.56
CA GLN A 35 -22.63 6.40 3.88
C GLN A 35 -21.76 7.04 4.98
N SER A 36 -22.32 8.01 5.71
CA SER A 36 -21.66 8.61 6.88
C SER A 36 -22.21 8.04 8.19
N PHE A 37 -21.31 7.80 9.14
CA PHE A 37 -21.65 7.42 10.52
C PHE A 37 -21.80 8.64 11.47
N GLN A 38 -21.61 9.86 10.96
CA GLN A 38 -21.71 11.09 11.75
C GLN A 38 -23.17 11.52 11.95
N ARG A 39 -23.43 12.32 13.00
CA ARG A 39 -24.77 12.87 13.25
C ARG A 39 -25.13 13.90 12.16
N PRO A 40 -26.40 13.95 11.70
CA PRO A 40 -26.81 14.86 10.61
C PRO A 40 -26.48 16.34 10.87
N SER A 41 -26.52 16.78 12.13
CA SER A 41 -26.19 18.14 12.56
C SER A 41 -24.72 18.55 12.42
N LEU A 42 -23.85 17.65 11.94
CA LEU A 42 -22.43 17.91 11.68
C LEU A 42 -22.09 17.92 10.18
N LEU A 43 -23.09 17.67 9.32
CA LEU A 43 -22.92 17.70 7.86
C LEU A 43 -23.34 19.06 7.30
N PRO A 44 -22.71 19.57 6.22
CA PRO A 44 -23.13 20.82 5.58
C PRO A 44 -24.57 20.72 5.06
N GLU A 45 -25.37 21.77 5.25
CA GLU A 45 -26.79 21.84 4.82
C GLU A 45 -26.98 21.73 3.29
N ASN A 46 -25.92 21.92 2.52
CA ASN A 46 -25.98 22.17 1.07
C ASN A 46 -26.01 20.90 0.20
N VAL A 47 -26.08 19.70 0.79
CA VAL A 47 -25.99 18.42 0.05
C VAL A 47 -27.27 17.59 0.24
N PRO A 48 -27.93 17.13 -0.84
CA PRO A 48 -29.13 16.31 -0.77
C PRO A 48 -28.80 14.86 -0.36
N TRP A 49 -28.64 14.62 0.93
CA TRP A 49 -28.37 13.29 1.49
C TRP A 49 -29.64 12.42 1.52
N THR A 50 -29.69 11.38 0.69
CA THR A 50 -30.72 10.33 0.79
C THR A 50 -30.25 9.22 1.70
N ARG A 51 -31.03 8.91 2.75
CA ARG A 51 -30.73 7.82 3.68
C ARG A 51 -30.94 6.46 3.00
N LEU A 52 -29.85 5.82 2.55
CA LEU A 52 -29.85 4.36 2.44
C LEU A 52 -30.22 3.78 3.81
N GLY A 53 -31.06 2.75 3.80
CA GLY A 53 -31.55 2.10 5.03
C GLY A 53 -30.42 1.58 5.92
N GLU A 54 -30.77 1.15 7.13
CA GLU A 54 -29.77 0.56 8.03
C GLU A 54 -29.05 -0.60 7.32
N PRO A 55 -27.71 -0.64 7.34
CA PRO A 55 -26.95 -1.60 6.55
C PRO A 55 -27.37 -3.01 6.94
N LEU A 56 -27.68 -3.84 5.95
CA LEU A 56 -27.96 -5.26 6.13
C LEU A 56 -26.83 -5.88 6.96
N SER A 57 -27.15 -6.18 8.22
CA SER A 57 -26.23 -6.75 9.19
C SER A 57 -25.63 -8.03 8.63
N LYS A 58 -24.33 -8.01 8.30
CA LYS A 58 -23.57 -9.21 7.92
C LYS A 58 -23.33 -10.18 9.09
N ALA A 59 -23.72 -9.81 10.31
CA ALA A 59 -23.64 -10.71 11.46
C ALA A 59 -24.52 -11.93 11.22
N GLY A 60 -23.99 -13.13 11.48
CA GLY A 60 -24.75 -14.36 11.38
C GLY A 60 -25.93 -14.37 12.35
N THR A 61 -26.98 -15.15 12.09
CA THR A 61 -28.20 -15.18 12.93
C THR A 61 -27.90 -15.39 14.41
N MET A 62 -26.88 -16.19 14.74
CA MET A 62 -26.41 -16.42 16.10
C MET A 62 -25.72 -15.19 16.72
N GLU A 63 -24.90 -14.47 15.95
CA GLU A 63 -24.26 -13.23 16.39
C GLU A 63 -25.31 -12.13 16.60
N ALA A 64 -26.30 -12.01 15.72
CA ALA A 64 -27.41 -11.07 15.87
C ALA A 64 -28.22 -11.34 17.16
N ILE A 65 -28.49 -12.62 17.48
CA ILE A 65 -29.10 -13.00 18.77
C ILE A 65 -28.18 -12.61 19.94
N TRP A 66 -26.87 -12.85 19.84
CA TRP A 66 -25.93 -12.51 20.90
C TRP A 66 -25.81 -11.00 21.14
N TYR A 67 -25.75 -10.19 20.08
CA TYR A 67 -25.81 -8.73 20.17
C TYR A 67 -27.15 -8.24 20.75
N TRP A 68 -28.27 -8.88 20.40
CA TRP A 68 -29.57 -8.54 20.99
C TRP A 68 -29.61 -8.85 22.49
N VAL A 69 -29.11 -10.01 22.92
CA VAL A 69 -28.98 -10.40 24.33
C VAL A 69 -28.07 -9.42 25.10
N LEU A 70 -26.88 -9.10 24.57
CA LEU A 70 -25.89 -8.24 25.22
C LEU A 70 -26.22 -6.73 25.16
N SER A 71 -27.05 -6.26 24.23
CA SER A 71 -27.30 -4.82 24.06
C SER A 71 -27.84 -4.03 25.27
N PRO A 72 -28.45 -4.61 26.33
CA PRO A 72 -28.76 -3.86 27.56
C PRO A 72 -27.53 -3.40 28.35
N ILE A 73 -26.43 -4.15 28.30
CA ILE A 73 -25.19 -3.86 29.03
C ILE A 73 -24.15 -3.11 28.19
N LEU A 74 -24.31 -3.07 26.86
CA LEU A 74 -23.41 -2.37 25.93
C LEU A 74 -23.78 -0.89 25.81
N VAL A 75 -22.89 0.01 26.26
CA VAL A 75 -23.09 1.46 26.11
C VAL A 75 -22.86 1.87 24.66
N LYS A 76 -23.88 2.42 24.00
CA LYS A 76 -23.82 2.84 22.58
C LYS A 76 -22.61 3.73 22.28
N GLY A 77 -21.75 3.28 21.36
CA GLY A 77 -20.55 4.03 20.93
C GLY A 77 -19.36 3.98 21.90
N SER A 78 -19.36 3.03 22.84
CA SER A 78 -18.32 2.85 23.86
C SER A 78 -18.05 1.36 24.07
N GLU A 79 -16.80 1.02 24.43
CA GLU A 79 -16.42 -0.34 24.84
C GLU A 79 -16.74 -0.62 26.32
N ARG A 80 -17.27 0.37 27.05
CA ARG A 80 -17.66 0.22 28.46
C ARG A 80 -18.96 -0.57 28.58
N VAL A 81 -18.92 -1.55 29.48
CA VAL A 81 -20.07 -2.34 29.90
C VAL A 81 -20.68 -1.71 31.16
N ASP A 82 -22.00 -1.51 31.18
CA ASP A 82 -22.72 -1.07 32.37
C ASP A 82 -23.25 -2.31 33.14
N TYR A 83 -22.66 -2.56 34.31
CA TYR A 83 -23.03 -3.67 35.21
C TYR A 83 -24.11 -3.29 36.23
N SER A 84 -24.78 -2.15 36.06
CA SER A 84 -25.92 -1.74 36.89
C SER A 84 -27.01 -2.83 36.94
N LEU A 85 -27.70 -2.94 38.09
CA LEU A 85 -28.73 -3.96 38.35
C LEU A 85 -29.84 -3.98 37.28
N LYS A 86 -30.17 -2.83 36.69
CA LYS A 86 -31.22 -2.71 35.65
C LYS A 86 -30.77 -3.33 34.31
N PRO A 87 -29.63 -2.94 33.70
CA PRO A 87 -29.00 -3.66 32.59
C PRO A 87 -28.85 -5.17 32.81
N CYS A 88 -28.32 -5.58 33.96
CA CYS A 88 -28.09 -7.00 34.28
C CYS A 88 -29.40 -7.81 34.36
N PHE A 89 -30.47 -7.24 34.92
CA PHE A 89 -31.79 -7.88 34.93
C PHE A 89 -32.39 -8.02 33.51
N LEU A 90 -32.23 -6.99 32.66
CA LEU A 90 -32.69 -7.03 31.26
C LEU A 90 -31.89 -8.04 30.41
N LEU A 91 -30.57 -8.15 30.64
CA LEU A 91 -29.72 -9.18 30.04
C LEU A 91 -30.23 -10.59 30.39
N PHE A 92 -30.52 -10.85 31.66
CA PHE A 92 -31.05 -12.14 32.12
C PHE A 92 -32.41 -12.46 31.48
N LEU A 93 -33.32 -11.49 31.43
CA LEU A 93 -34.64 -11.65 30.79
C LEU A 93 -34.50 -12.00 29.28
N ARG A 94 -33.58 -11.35 28.58
CA ARG A 94 -33.32 -11.62 27.14
C ARG A 94 -32.63 -12.96 26.92
N LEU A 95 -31.74 -13.38 27.82
CA LEU A 95 -31.10 -14.69 27.76
C LEU A 95 -32.14 -15.82 27.92
N LEU A 96 -33.10 -15.67 28.85
CA LEU A 96 -34.22 -16.60 28.99
C LEU A 96 -35.11 -16.64 27.73
N ALA A 97 -35.42 -15.48 27.15
CA ALA A 97 -36.22 -15.40 25.92
C ALA A 97 -35.51 -16.00 24.69
N ALA A 98 -34.18 -15.87 24.59
CA ALA A 98 -33.38 -16.46 23.53
C ALA A 98 -33.14 -17.97 23.74
N GLY A 99 -33.27 -18.49 24.97
CA GLY A 99 -32.98 -19.87 25.36
C GLY A 99 -33.55 -20.95 24.42
N PRO A 100 -34.85 -20.95 24.08
CA PRO A 100 -35.44 -21.94 23.17
C PRO A 100 -34.86 -21.89 21.75
N LEU A 101 -34.55 -20.68 21.26
CA LEU A 101 -33.94 -20.47 19.93
C LEU A 101 -32.50 -20.96 19.90
N CYS A 102 -31.73 -20.71 20.96
CA CYS A 102 -30.40 -21.30 21.15
C CYS A 102 -30.48 -22.83 21.23
N ALA A 103 -31.44 -23.39 21.97
CA ALA A 103 -31.62 -24.83 22.13
C ALA A 103 -31.91 -25.57 20.80
N LEU A 104 -32.65 -24.95 19.88
CA LEU A 104 -32.89 -25.49 18.54
C LEU A 104 -31.64 -25.45 17.63
N MET A 105 -30.68 -24.56 17.91
CA MET A 105 -29.42 -24.45 17.17
C MET A 105 -28.27 -25.29 17.76
N ILE A 106 -28.41 -25.73 19.02
CA ILE A 106 -27.44 -26.56 19.73
C ILE A 106 -27.06 -27.86 19.00
N PRO A 107 -27.94 -28.62 18.32
CA PRO A 107 -27.55 -29.87 17.65
C PRO A 107 -26.47 -29.67 16.57
N ASN A 108 -26.61 -28.63 15.74
CA ASN A 108 -25.63 -28.30 14.70
C ASN A 108 -24.37 -27.65 15.29
N ALA A 109 -24.53 -26.82 16.34
CA ALA A 109 -23.39 -26.24 17.05
C ALA A 109 -22.55 -27.32 17.74
N LEU A 110 -23.16 -28.28 18.45
CA LEU A 110 -22.48 -29.41 19.09
C LEU A 110 -21.75 -30.28 18.08
N ALA A 111 -22.31 -30.57 16.91
CA ALA A 111 -21.60 -31.28 15.85
C ALA A 111 -20.31 -30.55 15.43
N SER A 112 -20.37 -29.23 15.22
CA SER A 112 -19.19 -28.43 14.87
C SER A 112 -18.19 -28.28 16.04
N ILE A 113 -18.68 -28.22 17.28
CA ILE A 113 -17.87 -28.10 18.50
C ILE A 113 -17.16 -29.43 18.80
N VAL A 114 -17.82 -30.58 18.64
CA VAL A 114 -17.18 -31.90 18.77
C VAL A 114 -16.13 -32.11 17.68
N ALA A 115 -16.42 -31.71 16.43
CA ALA A 115 -15.43 -31.74 15.35
C ALA A 115 -14.22 -30.81 15.61
N ARG A 116 -14.44 -29.63 16.22
CA ARG A 116 -13.35 -28.73 16.64
C ARG A 116 -12.58 -29.25 17.86
N ILE A 117 -13.25 -29.80 18.88
CA ILE A 117 -12.62 -30.34 20.09
C ILE A 117 -11.75 -31.57 19.76
N GLY A 118 -12.19 -32.40 18.81
CA GLY A 118 -11.36 -33.48 18.25
C GLY A 118 -10.01 -32.99 17.70
N ASN A 119 -10.00 -31.81 17.06
CA ASN A 119 -8.78 -31.17 16.54
C ASN A 119 -8.01 -30.31 17.56
N ILE A 120 -8.61 -29.96 18.71
CA ILE A 120 -7.98 -29.11 19.74
C ILE A 120 -7.22 -29.94 20.78
N LYS A 121 -7.51 -31.25 20.92
CA LYS A 121 -6.87 -32.13 21.91
C LYS A 121 -5.36 -32.40 21.68
N SER A 122 -4.73 -31.72 20.72
CA SER A 122 -3.30 -31.82 20.41
C SER A 122 -2.53 -30.49 20.45
N LYS A 123 -3.10 -29.37 20.93
CA LYS A 123 -2.38 -28.09 21.11
C LYS A 123 -2.75 -27.39 22.42
N SER A 124 -1.75 -26.93 23.16
CA SER A 124 -1.90 -26.18 24.41
C SER A 124 -2.39 -24.73 24.16
N PRO A 125 -3.03 -24.08 25.14
CA PRO A 125 -3.67 -22.80 24.94
C PRO A 125 -2.72 -21.63 25.26
N GLU A 126 -2.24 -20.93 24.24
CA GLU A 126 -1.73 -19.57 24.42
C GLU A 126 -2.01 -18.69 23.18
N GLN A 127 -2.38 -17.44 23.46
CA GLN A 127 -2.64 -16.34 22.52
C GLN A 127 -3.70 -16.56 21.41
N ILE A 128 -4.94 -16.21 21.74
CA ILE A 128 -5.86 -15.56 20.80
C ILE A 128 -5.93 -14.09 21.24
N ASP A 129 -5.29 -13.19 20.49
CA ASP A 129 -5.30 -11.76 20.76
C ASP A 129 -6.10 -11.04 19.66
N THR A 130 -7.24 -10.46 20.02
CA THR A 130 -8.16 -9.78 19.10
C THR A 130 -8.01 -8.27 19.21
N GLN A 131 -7.40 -7.63 18.21
CA GLN A 131 -7.46 -6.17 18.05
C GLN A 131 -7.71 -5.75 16.59
N CYS A 132 -8.97 -5.47 16.30
CA CYS A 132 -9.38 -4.58 15.21
C CYS A 132 -9.90 -3.28 15.82
N GLN A 133 -9.01 -2.33 16.12
CA GLN A 133 -9.37 -0.97 16.55
C GLN A 133 -8.71 0.06 15.64
N TYR A 134 -9.51 0.93 15.04
CA TYR A 134 -9.00 2.08 14.27
C TYR A 134 -8.80 3.29 15.20
N PRO A 135 -7.65 4.00 15.12
CA PRO A 135 -7.44 5.22 15.88
C PRO A 135 -8.35 6.35 15.38
N LYS A 136 -8.74 7.26 16.29
CA LYS A 136 -9.57 8.43 15.98
C LYS A 136 -8.70 9.57 15.45
N LEU A 137 -9.08 10.14 14.31
CA LEU A 137 -8.42 11.31 13.72
C LEU A 137 -8.79 12.61 14.46
N PRO A 138 -7.84 13.54 14.69
CA PRO A 138 -8.13 14.89 15.16
C PRO A 138 -8.75 15.78 14.08
N THR A 139 -9.64 16.70 14.48
CA THR A 139 -10.31 17.65 13.58
C THR A 139 -9.48 18.92 13.35
N PRO A 140 -9.21 19.36 12.10
CA PRO A 140 -8.58 20.66 11.84
C PRO A 140 -9.56 21.85 11.98
N LEU A 141 -9.05 22.99 12.44
CA LEU A 141 -9.76 24.28 12.44
C LEU A 141 -9.55 25.03 11.10
N PRO A 142 -10.51 25.84 10.63
CA PRO A 142 -10.46 26.48 9.31
C PRO A 142 -9.73 27.83 9.34
N HIS A 143 -8.97 28.12 8.28
CA HIS A 143 -8.48 29.47 7.99
C HIS A 143 -8.80 29.92 6.56
N SER A 144 -8.93 31.24 6.45
CA SER A 144 -9.54 32.04 5.40
C SER A 144 -8.84 32.01 4.03
N SER A 145 -9.67 32.06 2.98
CA SER A 145 -9.27 32.26 1.59
C SER A 145 -9.08 33.73 1.21
N SER A 146 -8.27 33.98 0.18
CA SER A 146 -8.31 35.21 -0.64
C SER A 146 -8.07 34.87 -2.11
N SER A 147 -8.50 35.75 -3.03
CA SER A 147 -8.86 35.36 -4.40
C SER A 147 -8.38 36.34 -5.48
N SER A 148 -7.91 35.79 -6.61
CA SER A 148 -7.72 36.48 -7.90
C SER A 148 -8.21 35.58 -9.07
N SER A 149 -8.24 36.08 -10.30
CA SER A 149 -9.23 35.62 -11.31
C SER A 149 -8.86 35.90 -12.79
N SER A 150 -8.34 34.89 -13.51
CA SER A 150 -8.21 34.88 -14.99
C SER A 150 -7.95 33.43 -15.47
N SER A 151 -8.84 32.76 -16.23
CA SER A 151 -9.14 32.89 -17.68
C SER A 151 -7.93 32.57 -18.58
N SER A 152 -7.99 31.71 -19.61
CA SER A 152 -9.11 30.97 -20.26
C SER A 152 -8.61 29.99 -21.35
N SER A 153 -9.36 28.91 -21.67
CA SER A 153 -9.50 28.19 -22.98
C SER A 153 -8.23 27.69 -23.75
N SER A 154 -8.21 26.58 -24.52
CA SER A 154 -9.24 25.64 -25.00
C SER A 154 -8.67 24.29 -25.49
N SER A 155 -9.53 23.27 -25.50
CA SER A 155 -9.49 21.93 -26.10
C SER A 155 -8.76 21.68 -27.44
N LEU A 156 -8.31 20.43 -27.65
CA LEU A 156 -8.83 19.55 -28.73
C LEU A 156 -8.46 18.06 -28.51
N GLU A 157 -9.38 17.16 -28.87
CA GLU A 157 -9.30 15.69 -28.69
C GLU A 157 -8.64 14.96 -29.87
N ALA A 158 -8.07 13.78 -29.63
CA ALA A 158 -8.01 12.70 -30.62
C ALA A 158 -7.97 11.32 -29.93
N ARG A 159 -8.84 10.40 -30.37
CA ARG A 159 -8.94 9.00 -29.89
C ARG A 159 -8.26 8.08 -30.89
N GLU A 160 -7.53 7.06 -30.43
CA GLU A 160 -7.40 5.81 -31.18
C GLU A 160 -7.09 4.61 -30.27
N ALA A 161 -7.34 3.38 -30.75
CA ALA A 161 -7.58 2.22 -29.89
C ALA A 161 -6.56 1.08 -30.03
N LEU A 162 -6.29 0.44 -28.88
CA LEU A 162 -5.87 -0.95 -28.61
C LEU A 162 -5.57 -1.89 -29.80
N PRO A 163 -4.52 -2.73 -29.69
CA PRO A 163 -4.79 -4.07 -29.12
C PRO A 163 -3.76 -4.61 -28.11
N LEU A 164 -4.19 -5.66 -27.42
CA LEU A 164 -3.56 -6.30 -26.27
C LEU A 164 -2.66 -7.48 -26.69
N SER A 165 -1.47 -7.64 -26.11
CA SER A 165 -0.66 -8.88 -26.19
C SER A 165 0.01 -9.18 -24.85
N SER A 166 -0.20 -10.39 -24.31
CA SER A 166 0.26 -10.82 -22.99
C SER A 166 1.45 -11.77 -23.08
N ASP A 167 2.59 -11.41 -22.49
CA ASP A 167 3.83 -12.20 -22.50
C ASP A 167 4.44 -12.40 -21.08
N PRO A 168 5.33 -13.40 -20.87
CA PRO A 168 5.42 -14.15 -19.61
C PRO A 168 6.50 -13.68 -18.62
N SER A 169 6.86 -12.39 -18.63
CA SER A 169 7.77 -11.77 -17.65
C SER A 169 7.03 -11.12 -16.46
N SER A 170 5.70 -11.22 -16.40
CA SER A 170 4.87 -10.59 -15.36
C SER A 170 4.73 -11.41 -14.07
N THR A 171 5.83 -11.74 -13.39
CA THR A 171 5.75 -12.08 -11.95
C THR A 171 5.65 -10.79 -11.14
N ASN A 172 4.51 -10.10 -11.28
CA ASN A 172 4.01 -9.20 -10.25
C ASN A 172 3.83 -10.00 -8.94
N ILE A 173 3.88 -9.32 -7.79
CA ILE A 173 3.69 -9.95 -6.47
C ILE A 173 2.31 -10.64 -6.45
N GLN A 174 2.30 -11.95 -6.69
CA GLN A 174 1.08 -12.75 -6.76
C GLN A 174 0.58 -13.00 -5.34
N LEU A 175 -0.48 -12.30 -4.93
CA LEU A 175 -1.29 -12.70 -3.77
C LEU A 175 -2.15 -13.93 -4.15
N GLY A 176 -1.49 -15.07 -4.28
CA GLY A 176 -2.11 -16.39 -4.44
C GLY A 176 -2.12 -17.13 -3.10
N GLY A 177 -3.27 -17.21 -2.45
CA GLY A 177 -3.41 -17.90 -1.16
C GLY A 177 -3.57 -19.41 -1.32
N GLN A 178 -2.59 -20.20 -0.84
CA GLN A 178 -2.81 -21.58 -0.42
C GLN A 178 -2.08 -21.86 0.90
N LEU A 179 -2.84 -22.28 1.91
CA LEU A 179 -2.33 -22.74 3.20
C LEU A 179 -1.71 -24.14 3.05
N ALA A 180 -0.38 -24.20 2.98
CA ALA A 180 0.39 -25.42 3.17
C ALA A 180 1.36 -25.26 4.35
N SER A 181 1.31 -26.23 5.26
CA SER A 181 2.19 -26.42 6.42
C SER A 181 2.68 -27.89 6.35
N PRO A 182 3.66 -28.37 7.15
CA PRO A 182 4.59 -27.67 8.04
C PRO A 182 6.07 -28.13 7.84
N ARG A 183 7.02 -27.50 8.54
CA ARG A 183 7.98 -28.19 9.44
C ARG A 183 8.90 -27.19 10.16
N THR A 184 9.22 -27.49 11.41
CA THR A 184 10.15 -26.72 12.23
C THR A 184 10.87 -27.70 13.14
N ASP A 185 12.18 -27.81 13.00
CA ASP A 185 13.02 -28.44 14.01
C ASP A 185 13.41 -27.39 15.05
N GLN A 186 13.27 -27.71 16.33
CA GLN A 186 13.68 -26.86 17.44
C GLN A 186 14.83 -27.51 18.20
N THR A 187 15.90 -26.77 18.41
CA THR A 187 16.89 -27.04 19.45
C THR A 187 16.83 -25.92 20.49
N SER A 188 16.63 -26.32 21.75
CA SER A 188 16.35 -25.44 22.88
C SER A 188 17.62 -24.98 23.60
N VAL A 189 17.60 -23.74 24.10
CA VAL A 189 18.54 -23.27 25.15
C VAL A 189 17.75 -22.44 26.16
N SER A 190 18.01 -22.66 27.45
CA SER A 190 17.21 -22.13 28.56
C SER A 190 17.89 -20.96 29.28
N ASN A 191 17.08 -19.94 29.63
CA ASN A 191 17.17 -19.05 30.79
C ASN A 191 18.49 -18.33 31.15
N VAL A 192 18.40 -17.01 31.32
CA VAL A 192 18.49 -16.33 32.64
C VAL A 192 17.82 -14.94 32.56
N SER A 193 17.19 -14.51 33.65
CA SER A 193 16.31 -13.34 33.74
C SER A 193 16.99 -12.08 34.28
N SER A 194 16.52 -10.89 33.87
CA SER A 194 16.57 -9.66 34.70
C SER A 194 15.44 -8.68 34.32
N PRO A 195 14.71 -8.04 35.28
CA PRO A 195 13.46 -7.35 34.98
C PRO A 195 13.52 -5.82 35.14
N SER A 196 13.88 -5.09 34.07
CA SER A 196 13.92 -3.60 34.13
C SER A 196 13.84 -2.92 32.75
N SER A 197 12.62 -2.70 32.24
CA SER A 197 12.23 -1.61 31.30
C SER A 197 10.83 -1.85 30.70
N ARG A 198 9.80 -2.03 31.56
CA ARG A 198 8.43 -2.30 31.11
C ARG A 198 7.69 -1.02 30.66
N PHE A 199 8.29 -0.27 29.73
CA PHE A 199 7.70 0.85 29.00
C PHE A 199 8.37 1.02 27.61
N GLN A 200 8.58 -0.08 26.89
CA GLN A 200 8.76 0.02 25.44
C GLN A 200 7.43 0.48 24.83
N SER A 201 7.41 1.68 24.24
CA SER A 201 6.29 2.16 23.44
C SER A 201 6.01 1.18 22.31
N ARG A 202 4.95 0.36 22.45
CA ARG A 202 4.35 -0.41 21.36
C ARG A 202 3.57 0.50 20.40
N GLY A 203 4.15 1.64 20.05
CA GLY A 203 3.83 2.29 18.79
C GLY A 203 4.47 1.46 17.69
N LEU A 204 3.69 1.03 16.70
CA LEU A 204 4.25 0.46 15.48
C LEU A 204 5.21 1.49 14.90
N SER A 205 6.50 1.14 14.76
CA SER A 205 7.45 2.02 14.09
C SER A 205 7.01 2.12 12.62
N LEU A 206 6.47 3.28 12.25
CA LEU A 206 5.97 3.58 10.89
C LEU A 206 7.10 3.70 9.85
N GLY A 207 8.35 3.64 10.29
CA GLY A 207 9.54 3.60 9.43
C GLY A 207 10.05 2.18 9.16
N PRO A 208 11.08 2.05 8.30
CA PRO A 208 11.65 0.76 7.93
C PRO A 208 12.31 0.04 9.12
N ARG A 209 12.27 -1.30 9.12
CA ARG A 209 12.95 -2.13 10.12
C ARG A 209 14.46 -2.24 9.90
N TYR A 210 14.89 -2.17 8.64
CA TYR A 210 16.29 -2.23 8.22
C TYR A 210 16.59 -1.09 7.25
N LEU A 211 17.82 -0.59 7.29
CA LEU A 211 18.35 0.41 6.38
C LEU A 211 19.76 0.02 5.95
N CYS A 212 20.15 0.45 4.75
CA CYS A 212 21.54 0.39 4.29
C CYS A 212 22.25 1.63 4.82
N PHE A 213 22.98 1.50 5.93
CA PHE A 213 23.73 2.61 6.53
C PHE A 213 25.13 2.69 5.92
N ILE A 214 25.51 3.86 5.46
CA ILE A 214 26.86 4.16 4.94
C ILE A 214 27.81 4.21 6.14
N THR A 215 28.69 3.22 6.24
CA THR A 215 29.67 3.11 7.33
C THR A 215 30.80 4.11 7.13
N ASP A 216 31.30 4.21 5.90
CA ASP A 216 32.36 5.13 5.50
C ASP A 216 32.01 5.84 4.17
N PRO A 217 31.82 7.18 4.19
CA PRO A 217 31.58 7.97 2.99
C PRO A 217 32.74 7.99 1.99
N GLU A 218 34.00 7.85 2.44
CA GLU A 218 35.18 7.96 1.57
C GLU A 218 35.40 6.67 0.77
N THR A 219 35.38 5.51 1.43
CA THR A 219 35.44 4.20 0.76
C THR A 219 34.10 3.74 0.19
N ARG A 220 33.03 4.54 0.38
CA ARG A 220 31.65 4.25 -0.08
C ARG A 220 31.12 2.90 0.41
N GLN A 221 31.54 2.49 1.61
CA GLN A 221 31.08 1.24 2.22
C GLN A 221 29.75 1.43 2.95
N TYR A 222 28.92 0.38 2.92
CA TYR A 222 27.64 0.35 3.61
C TYR A 222 27.45 -0.98 4.36
N SER A 223 26.54 -0.97 5.34
CA SER A 223 26.09 -2.15 6.07
C SER A 223 24.58 -2.11 6.22
N THR A 224 23.91 -3.21 5.83
CA THR A 224 22.47 -3.35 6.03
C THR A 224 22.19 -3.82 7.45
N MET A 225 21.68 -2.93 8.29
CA MET A 225 21.44 -3.21 9.71
C MET A 225 20.05 -2.75 10.17
N LYS A 226 19.61 -3.33 11.28
CA LYS A 226 18.28 -3.10 11.85
C LYS A 226 18.25 -1.75 12.57
N VAL A 227 17.22 -0.94 12.32
CA VAL A 227 17.16 0.45 12.80
C VAL A 227 17.16 0.54 14.34
N SER A 228 16.51 -0.39 15.04
CA SER A 228 16.59 -0.47 16.50
C SER A 228 18.00 -0.67 17.03
N ASP A 229 18.81 -1.42 16.29
CA ASP A 229 20.14 -1.84 16.70
C ASP A 229 21.15 -0.70 16.39
N TYR A 230 20.91 0.05 15.29
CA TYR A 230 21.61 1.30 15.00
C TYR A 230 21.36 2.38 16.08
N ASN A 231 20.10 2.58 16.47
CA ASN A 231 19.72 3.55 17.50
C ASN A 231 20.29 3.16 18.88
N GLN A 232 20.38 1.86 19.19
CA GLN A 232 21.04 1.41 20.41
C GLN A 232 22.55 1.71 20.43
N GLN A 233 23.22 1.72 19.27
CA GLN A 233 24.65 2.01 19.14
C GLN A 233 24.96 3.52 19.12
N HIS A 234 24.07 4.34 18.52
CA HIS A 234 24.32 5.76 18.26
C HIS A 234 23.45 6.72 19.11
N GLY A 235 22.50 6.19 19.88
CA GLY A 235 21.59 6.93 20.75
C GLY A 235 20.30 7.40 20.06
N ASP A 236 19.36 7.92 20.86
CA ASP A 236 18.01 8.34 20.40
C ASP A 236 18.01 9.59 19.48
N GLN A 237 19.18 10.16 19.17
CA GLN A 237 19.35 11.29 18.25
C GLN A 237 20.08 10.87 16.95
N ALA A 238 20.23 9.57 16.71
CA ALA A 238 20.85 9.06 15.50
C ALA A 238 20.03 9.43 14.26
N ASP A 239 20.68 9.98 13.22
CA ASP A 239 20.02 10.27 11.95
C ASP A 239 19.67 8.94 11.26
N THR A 240 18.36 8.67 11.22
CA THR A 240 17.77 7.50 10.55
C THR A 240 16.95 7.91 9.32
N GLU A 241 17.02 9.18 8.94
CA GLU A 241 16.45 9.65 7.67
C GLU A 241 17.24 9.05 6.49
N PHE A 242 16.51 8.65 5.46
CA PHE A 242 17.06 7.83 4.38
C PHE A 242 16.52 8.21 3.01
N VAL A 243 17.25 7.86 1.96
CA VAL A 243 16.77 7.97 0.57
C VAL A 243 16.10 6.67 0.13
N PHE A 244 14.87 6.77 -0.39
CA PHE A 244 14.17 5.64 -1.00
C PHE A 244 14.62 5.46 -2.46
N VAL A 245 15.02 4.23 -2.84
CA VAL A 245 15.42 3.90 -4.21
C VAL A 245 14.29 3.12 -4.89
N SER A 246 13.48 3.81 -5.70
CA SER A 246 12.45 3.17 -6.53
C SER A 246 13.07 2.67 -7.83
N TYR A 247 12.77 1.42 -8.20
CA TYR A 247 13.24 0.80 -9.45
C TYR A 247 12.26 -0.32 -9.86
N THR A 248 12.47 -0.93 -11.03
CA THR A 248 11.68 -2.08 -11.50
C THR A 248 12.52 -3.32 -11.77
N ARG A 249 12.05 -4.47 -11.30
CA ARG A 249 12.69 -5.79 -11.56
C ARG A 249 12.55 -6.26 -13.02
N LEU A 250 11.74 -5.56 -13.83
CA LEU A 250 11.73 -5.72 -15.28
C LEU A 250 12.98 -5.11 -15.95
N GLN A 251 13.68 -4.21 -15.26
CA GLN A 251 14.90 -3.55 -15.74
C GLN A 251 16.13 -3.96 -14.93
N PHE A 252 16.00 -4.22 -13.63
CA PHE A 252 17.12 -4.59 -12.76
C PHE A 252 16.95 -6.00 -12.18
N ARG A 253 17.86 -6.91 -12.52
CA ARG A 253 17.93 -8.26 -11.94
C ARG A 253 18.55 -8.13 -10.54
N VAL A 254 17.83 -8.54 -9.50
CA VAL A 254 18.31 -8.36 -8.11
C VAL A 254 18.32 -9.66 -7.29
N PHE A 255 17.97 -10.78 -7.91
CA PHE A 255 17.97 -12.11 -7.30
C PHE A 255 19.38 -12.53 -6.89
N THR A 256 19.47 -13.18 -5.73
CA THR A 256 20.72 -13.82 -5.27
C THR A 256 21.05 -15.05 -6.13
N ASP A 257 22.31 -15.46 -6.15
CA ASP A 257 22.76 -16.66 -6.86
C ASP A 257 21.95 -17.91 -6.44
N ALA A 258 21.59 -18.02 -5.17
CA ALA A 258 20.75 -19.11 -4.66
C ALA A 258 19.33 -19.10 -5.25
N GLU A 259 18.72 -17.92 -5.41
CA GLU A 259 17.41 -17.77 -6.05
C GLU A 259 17.47 -18.05 -7.55
N ILE A 260 18.54 -17.63 -8.23
CA ILE A 260 18.78 -17.89 -9.66
C ILE A 260 18.96 -19.39 -9.90
N ASN A 261 19.76 -20.06 -9.05
CA ASN A 261 19.99 -21.51 -9.14
C ASN A 261 18.73 -22.33 -8.83
N ALA A 262 17.84 -21.83 -7.98
CA ALA A 262 16.57 -22.48 -7.66
C ALA A 262 15.50 -22.33 -8.77
N TRP A 263 15.67 -21.43 -9.74
CA TRP A 263 14.71 -21.20 -10.81
C TRP A 263 14.85 -22.21 -11.96
N THR A 264 13.95 -23.20 -11.93
CA THR A 264 13.79 -24.23 -12.97
C THR A 264 13.42 -23.71 -14.36
N LYS A 265 13.00 -22.43 -14.48
CA LYS A 265 12.68 -21.79 -15.77
C LYS A 265 13.92 -21.40 -16.59
N TYR A 266 15.09 -21.24 -15.97
CA TYR A 266 16.34 -21.05 -16.71
C TYR A 266 16.79 -22.39 -17.31
N GLY A 267 16.67 -22.50 -18.64
CA GLY A 267 16.84 -23.77 -19.36
C GLY A 267 18.28 -24.26 -19.52
N SER A 268 19.28 -23.39 -19.39
CA SER A 268 20.70 -23.73 -19.52
C SER A 268 21.55 -23.04 -18.44
N GLU A 269 22.77 -23.55 -18.18
CA GLU A 269 23.68 -22.95 -17.21
C GLU A 269 24.29 -21.64 -17.71
N GLU A 270 24.44 -21.46 -19.02
CA GLU A 270 24.90 -20.21 -19.64
C GLU A 270 23.92 -19.07 -19.36
N ILE A 271 22.61 -19.35 -19.46
CA ILE A 271 21.54 -18.40 -19.10
C ILE A 271 21.58 -18.09 -17.60
N ARG A 272 21.84 -19.08 -16.75
CA ARG A 272 21.99 -18.87 -15.29
C ARG A 272 23.20 -18.01 -14.97
N GLU A 273 24.34 -18.24 -15.62
CA GLU A 273 25.56 -17.47 -15.43
C GLU A 273 25.42 -16.03 -15.94
N ALA A 274 24.79 -15.83 -17.10
CA ALA A 274 24.42 -14.50 -17.59
C ALA A 274 23.51 -13.77 -16.60
N ASN A 275 22.53 -14.46 -16.00
CA ASN A 275 21.66 -13.91 -14.96
C ASN A 275 22.40 -13.60 -13.65
N ARG A 276 23.34 -14.45 -13.21
CA ARG A 276 24.21 -14.18 -12.04
C ARG A 276 25.05 -12.93 -12.28
N THR A 277 25.77 -12.89 -13.39
CA THR A 277 26.58 -11.73 -13.82
C THR A 277 25.75 -10.45 -13.89
N LEU A 278 24.56 -10.51 -14.50
CA LEU A 278 23.64 -9.38 -14.58
C LEU A 278 23.14 -8.94 -13.19
N ALA A 279 22.81 -9.88 -12.32
CA ALA A 279 22.31 -9.58 -10.98
C ALA A 279 23.37 -8.90 -10.09
N HIS A 280 24.63 -9.33 -10.17
CA HIS A 280 25.73 -8.66 -9.46
C HIS A 280 25.90 -7.21 -9.96
N ARG A 281 25.97 -7.00 -11.28
CA ARG A 281 26.08 -5.65 -11.91
C ARG A 281 24.90 -4.73 -11.54
N ASP A 282 23.67 -5.25 -11.60
CA ASP A 282 22.45 -4.46 -11.34
C ASP A 282 22.29 -4.14 -9.85
N ARG A 283 22.61 -5.07 -8.93
CA ARG A 283 22.63 -4.79 -7.49
C ARG A 283 23.67 -3.73 -7.16
N GLU A 284 24.90 -3.87 -7.66
CA GLU A 284 25.98 -2.90 -7.47
C GLU A 284 25.57 -1.50 -7.96
N THR A 285 24.96 -1.41 -9.14
CA THR A 285 24.45 -0.14 -9.71
C THR A 285 23.41 0.52 -8.81
N LEU A 286 22.42 -0.24 -8.33
CA LEU A 286 21.37 0.28 -7.46
C LEU A 286 21.88 0.68 -6.06
N ILE A 287 22.81 -0.10 -5.50
CA ILE A 287 23.52 0.23 -4.26
C ILE A 287 24.28 1.54 -4.44
N GLN A 288 25.04 1.68 -5.52
CA GLN A 288 25.89 2.84 -5.76
C GLN A 288 25.06 4.11 -5.92
N TRP A 289 23.96 4.08 -6.68
CA TRP A 289 23.02 5.20 -6.76
C TRP A 289 22.33 5.50 -5.42
N GLY A 290 22.06 4.49 -4.59
CA GLY A 290 21.58 4.68 -3.21
C GLY A 290 22.59 5.46 -2.35
N ILE A 291 23.87 5.11 -2.45
CA ILE A 291 24.97 5.81 -1.76
C ILE A 291 25.13 7.24 -2.28
N ASP A 292 25.20 7.44 -3.61
CA ASP A 292 25.31 8.78 -4.22
C ASP A 292 24.16 9.68 -3.78
N ALA A 293 22.93 9.17 -3.82
CA ALA A 293 21.76 9.95 -3.49
C ALA A 293 21.68 10.30 -1.99
N ALA A 294 22.05 9.37 -1.10
CA ALA A 294 22.12 9.60 0.34
C ALA A 294 23.20 10.64 0.69
N LEU A 295 24.43 10.48 0.20
CA LEU A 295 25.51 11.43 0.42
C LEU A 295 25.17 12.82 -0.14
N ALA A 296 24.61 12.89 -1.35
CA ALA A 296 24.15 14.15 -1.95
C ALA A 296 22.89 14.76 -1.29
N ALA A 297 22.24 14.05 -0.36
CA ALA A 297 21.18 14.56 0.50
C ALA A 297 21.68 14.88 1.93
N GLY A 298 22.97 14.69 2.21
CA GLY A 298 23.53 14.82 3.56
C GLY A 298 23.11 13.70 4.52
N LYS A 299 22.61 12.57 4.00
CA LYS A 299 22.08 11.45 4.77
C LYS A 299 23.04 10.27 4.81
N ARG A 300 22.97 9.49 5.89
CA ARG A 300 23.81 8.31 6.13
C ARG A 300 23.11 6.99 5.80
N ALA A 301 21.88 7.01 5.30
CA ALA A 301 21.12 5.81 5.00
C ALA A 301 20.38 5.88 3.65
N PHE A 302 20.17 4.71 3.05
CA PHE A 302 19.26 4.49 1.93
C PHE A 302 18.47 3.19 2.11
N TRP A 303 17.40 3.02 1.35
CA TRP A 303 16.54 1.84 1.40
C TRP A 303 16.39 1.20 0.02
N LEU A 304 16.69 -0.11 -0.05
CA LEU A 304 16.49 -1.00 -1.19
C LEU A 304 15.69 -2.21 -0.71
N ASP A 305 14.68 -2.62 -1.46
CA ASP A 305 13.82 -3.74 -1.08
C ASP A 305 14.60 -5.06 -0.93
N PHE A 306 15.52 -5.37 -1.85
CA PHE A 306 16.31 -6.60 -1.87
C PHE A 306 17.41 -6.69 -0.79
N GLU A 307 17.61 -5.61 -0.02
CA GLU A 307 18.52 -5.53 1.13
C GLU A 307 17.76 -5.41 2.46
N CYS A 308 16.78 -4.50 2.47
CA CYS A 308 16.09 -4.03 3.68
C CYS A 308 14.79 -4.78 3.96
N VAL A 309 14.16 -5.43 2.97
CA VAL A 309 13.05 -6.34 3.22
C VAL A 309 13.60 -7.72 3.53
N ARG A 310 13.32 -8.20 4.73
CA ARG A 310 13.84 -9.47 5.26
C ARG A 310 12.69 -10.38 5.65
N ASP A 311 12.87 -11.68 5.44
CA ASP A 311 11.94 -12.70 5.91
C ASP A 311 12.08 -12.89 7.43
N SER A 312 11.24 -13.74 8.03
CA SER A 312 11.31 -14.08 9.46
C SER A 312 12.62 -14.75 9.88
N ASP A 313 13.41 -15.25 8.92
CA ASP A 313 14.76 -15.80 9.12
C ASP A 313 15.86 -14.71 9.17
N GLY A 314 15.52 -13.44 8.94
CA GLY A 314 16.46 -12.32 8.89
C GLY A 314 17.26 -12.22 7.59
N VAL A 315 16.99 -13.09 6.61
CA VAL A 315 17.67 -13.11 5.31
C VAL A 315 16.91 -12.19 4.34
N ALA A 316 17.67 -11.36 3.61
CA ALA A 316 17.13 -10.58 2.50
C ALA A 316 17.07 -11.46 1.25
N LYS A 317 15.92 -11.48 0.58
CA LYS A 317 15.67 -12.24 -0.66
C LYS A 317 15.00 -11.32 -1.66
N ALA A 318 15.34 -11.39 -2.94
CA ALA A 318 14.62 -10.60 -3.93
C ALA A 318 13.19 -11.12 -4.14
N ASN A 319 13.01 -12.44 -4.06
CA ASN A 319 11.75 -13.14 -4.24
C ASN A 319 10.79 -13.04 -3.04
N VAL A 320 10.92 -12.00 -2.20
CA VAL A 320 10.14 -11.77 -0.96
C VAL A 320 8.72 -12.30 -1.15
N SER A 321 8.46 -13.44 -0.51
CA SER A 321 7.14 -14.04 -0.58
C SER A 321 6.13 -13.06 0.03
N SER A 322 4.86 -13.15 -0.35
CA SER A 322 3.74 -12.36 0.19
C SER A 322 3.49 -12.53 1.71
N LYS A 323 4.45 -13.16 2.41
CA LYS A 323 4.56 -13.49 3.82
C LYS A 323 5.43 -12.51 4.62
N SER A 324 6.35 -11.75 4.00
CA SER A 324 7.09 -10.72 4.76
C SER A 324 6.16 -9.54 5.05
N GLU A 325 6.04 -9.21 6.34
CA GLU A 325 5.22 -8.11 6.84
C GLU A 325 5.63 -6.76 6.23
N ASP A 326 6.93 -6.60 5.94
CA ASP A 326 7.50 -5.35 5.44
C ASP A 326 7.03 -4.99 4.02
N VAL A 327 6.53 -5.95 3.23
CA VAL A 327 5.90 -5.69 1.92
C VAL A 327 4.64 -4.84 2.06
N TYR A 328 3.83 -5.09 3.08
CA TYR A 328 2.61 -4.31 3.37
C TYR A 328 2.93 -2.92 3.94
N ARG A 329 4.17 -2.71 4.42
CA ARG A 329 4.66 -1.46 5.00
C ARG A 329 5.39 -0.56 4.00
N ILE A 330 5.61 -0.98 2.74
CA ILE A 330 6.34 -0.19 1.74
C ILE A 330 5.74 1.22 1.58
N CYS A 331 4.41 1.36 1.57
CA CYS A 331 3.74 2.66 1.53
C CYS A 331 4.06 3.56 2.74
N ASP A 332 4.29 2.98 3.92
CA ASP A 332 4.68 3.72 5.12
C ASP A 332 6.17 4.09 5.08
N ILE A 333 7.02 3.17 4.62
CA ILE A 333 8.45 3.39 4.38
C ILE A 333 8.66 4.54 3.39
N VAL A 334 7.91 4.59 2.28
CA VAL A 334 8.02 5.68 1.30
C VAL A 334 7.63 7.03 1.91
N ARG A 335 6.60 7.08 2.78
CA ARG A 335 6.21 8.30 3.51
C ARG A 335 7.22 8.73 4.57
N ALA A 336 8.01 7.79 5.09
CA ALA A 336 9.03 8.03 6.11
C ALA A 336 10.42 8.34 5.54
N ALA A 337 10.60 8.27 4.22
CA ALA A 337 11.86 8.64 3.57
C ALA A 337 12.11 10.15 3.66
N HIS A 338 13.37 10.57 3.55
CA HIS A 338 13.75 11.98 3.38
C HIS A 338 13.50 12.47 1.96
N SER A 339 13.81 11.62 0.97
CA SER A 339 13.67 11.92 -0.45
C SER A 339 13.70 10.62 -1.26
N MET A 340 13.34 10.70 -2.54
CA MET A 340 13.30 9.54 -3.43
C MET A 340 14.17 9.73 -4.67
N ILE A 341 14.78 8.64 -5.12
CA ILE A 341 15.28 8.51 -6.50
C ILE A 341 14.47 7.47 -7.26
N ILE A 342 14.38 7.65 -8.59
CA ILE A 342 13.83 6.67 -9.52
C ILE A 342 14.98 6.21 -10.41
N ALA A 343 15.26 4.91 -10.39
CA ALA A 343 16.25 4.24 -11.21
C ALA A 343 15.57 3.54 -12.40
N ILE A 344 16.00 3.88 -13.62
CA ILE A 344 15.52 3.28 -14.87
C ILE A 344 16.67 2.82 -15.77
N GLY A 345 16.42 1.82 -16.60
CA GLY A 345 17.41 1.30 -17.55
C GLY A 345 16.82 0.32 -18.57
N PRO A 346 17.65 -0.28 -19.44
CA PRO A 346 17.22 -1.31 -20.38
C PRO A 346 16.52 -2.48 -19.65
N PRO A 347 15.52 -3.13 -20.27
CA PRO A 347 14.91 -4.34 -19.74
C PRO A 347 15.96 -5.42 -19.40
N ALA A 348 15.73 -6.16 -18.31
CA ALA A 348 16.67 -7.18 -17.86
C ALA A 348 16.87 -8.29 -18.92
N ASP A 349 15.83 -8.58 -19.70
CA ASP A 349 15.86 -9.60 -20.76
C ASP A 349 16.68 -9.11 -22.00
N GLU A 350 16.72 -7.80 -22.28
CA GLU A 350 17.61 -7.19 -23.29
C GLU A 350 19.08 -7.30 -22.85
N LYS A 351 19.35 -6.99 -21.58
CA LYS A 351 20.71 -7.09 -21.01
C LYS A 351 21.22 -8.53 -20.92
N GLU A 352 20.34 -9.49 -20.62
CA GLU A 352 20.65 -10.92 -20.67
C GLU A 352 21.07 -11.36 -22.08
N ALA A 353 20.28 -11.01 -23.10
CA ALA A 353 20.59 -11.32 -24.49
C ALA A 353 21.94 -10.71 -24.93
N ASN A 354 22.22 -9.47 -24.55
CA ASN A 354 23.49 -8.81 -24.85
C ASN A 354 24.68 -9.54 -24.19
N ILE A 355 24.56 -9.98 -22.93
CA ILE A 355 25.60 -10.77 -22.25
C ILE A 355 25.82 -12.12 -22.97
N LEU A 356 24.75 -12.80 -23.39
CA LEU A 356 24.85 -14.09 -24.11
C LEU A 356 25.47 -13.95 -25.51
N ASN A 357 25.27 -12.80 -26.17
CA ASN A 357 25.87 -12.49 -27.47
C ASN A 357 27.32 -11.96 -27.36
N GLY A 358 27.78 -11.58 -26.17
CA GLY A 358 29.08 -10.93 -25.95
C GLY A 358 29.09 -9.43 -26.27
N ASP A 359 27.92 -8.82 -26.45
CA ASP A 359 27.77 -7.39 -26.75
C ASP A 359 27.75 -6.56 -25.46
N GLU A 360 28.91 -6.06 -25.03
CA GLU A 360 28.99 -5.17 -23.84
C GLU A 360 28.47 -3.75 -24.07
N ASN A 361 27.96 -3.43 -25.27
CA ASN A 361 27.35 -2.15 -25.59
C ASN A 361 25.99 -2.00 -24.90
N VAL A 362 26.01 -1.53 -23.64
CA VAL A 362 24.81 -1.06 -22.93
C VAL A 362 24.15 0.04 -23.76
N SER A 363 22.91 -0.18 -24.19
CA SER A 363 22.07 0.77 -24.92
C SER A 363 22.14 2.16 -24.27
N SER A 364 22.88 3.09 -24.88
CA SER A 364 23.13 4.41 -24.29
C SER A 364 21.82 5.14 -24.01
N GLY A 365 21.77 5.83 -22.86
CA GLY A 365 20.58 6.46 -22.30
C GLY A 365 20.09 7.69 -23.08
N THR A 366 19.68 7.50 -24.34
CA THR A 366 19.02 8.55 -25.13
C THR A 366 17.71 8.96 -24.47
N ALA A 367 17.28 10.21 -24.72
CA ALA A 367 16.07 10.74 -24.11
C ALA A 367 14.80 9.93 -24.46
N GLU A 368 14.76 9.32 -25.65
CA GLU A 368 13.67 8.45 -26.09
C GLU A 368 13.65 7.12 -25.31
N HIS A 369 14.81 6.46 -25.19
CA HIS A 369 14.94 5.23 -24.38
C HIS A 369 14.57 5.48 -22.92
N ALA A 370 15.03 6.60 -22.33
CA ALA A 370 14.70 6.97 -20.97
C ALA A 370 13.18 7.18 -20.76
N ASN A 371 12.44 7.69 -21.74
CA ASN A 371 10.98 7.78 -21.66
C ASN A 371 10.31 6.39 -21.74
N LYS A 372 10.77 5.50 -22.63
CA LYS A 372 10.27 4.11 -22.72
C LYS A 372 10.46 3.35 -21.41
N TRP A 373 11.65 3.44 -20.82
CA TRP A 373 11.97 2.81 -19.53
C TRP A 373 11.17 3.42 -18.37
N LEU A 374 10.91 4.73 -18.41
CA LEU A 374 10.09 5.40 -17.41
C LEU A 374 8.60 5.00 -17.49
N ARG A 375 8.05 4.76 -18.69
CA ARG A 375 6.71 4.13 -18.84
C ARG A 375 6.66 2.71 -18.29
N GLN A 376 7.69 1.89 -18.56
CA GLN A 376 7.80 0.53 -18.01
C GLN A 376 7.97 0.49 -16.48
N TRP A 377 8.53 1.55 -15.89
CA TRP A 377 8.49 1.75 -14.43
C TRP A 377 7.06 2.08 -13.99
N GLY A 378 6.45 3.13 -14.55
CA GLY A 378 5.11 3.60 -14.17
C GLY A 378 3.99 2.57 -14.37
N SER A 379 4.12 1.64 -15.31
CA SER A 379 3.15 0.56 -15.54
C SER A 379 3.07 -0.46 -14.39
N ARG A 380 3.90 -0.34 -13.33
CA ARG A 380 3.81 -1.18 -12.12
C ARG A 380 2.86 -0.58 -11.08
N LEU A 381 1.94 -1.42 -10.61
CA LEU A 381 0.89 -1.12 -9.63
C LEU A 381 1.32 -0.25 -8.43
N TRP A 382 2.52 -0.45 -7.90
CA TRP A 382 3.02 0.24 -6.70
C TRP A 382 3.74 1.56 -6.97
N THR A 383 4.14 1.85 -8.21
CA THR A 383 4.93 3.06 -8.53
C THR A 383 4.12 4.35 -8.48
N LEU A 384 2.82 4.31 -8.76
CA LEU A 384 1.93 5.46 -8.56
C LEU A 384 1.73 5.76 -7.06
N PRO A 385 1.40 4.77 -6.19
CA PRO A 385 1.50 4.95 -4.75
C PRO A 385 2.86 5.48 -4.27
N GLU A 386 3.98 4.95 -4.76
CA GLU A 386 5.32 5.45 -4.42
C GLU A 386 5.49 6.95 -4.78
N LEU A 387 5.07 7.36 -5.99
CA LEU A 387 5.14 8.75 -6.44
C LEU A 387 4.28 9.69 -5.58
N LEU A 388 3.04 9.29 -5.29
CA LEU A 388 2.11 10.10 -4.50
C LEU A 388 2.58 10.25 -3.06
N LEU A 389 3.10 9.16 -2.47
CA LEU A 389 3.44 9.07 -1.05
C LEU A 389 4.84 9.52 -0.68
N CYS A 390 5.78 9.64 -1.63
CA CYS A 390 7.12 10.15 -1.31
C CYS A 390 7.06 11.62 -0.82
N PRO A 391 8.11 12.15 -0.17
CA PRO A 391 8.14 13.54 0.32
C PRO A 391 7.86 14.58 -0.77
N ASN A 392 7.30 15.73 -0.39
CA ASN A 392 7.02 16.86 -1.29
C ASN A 392 8.13 17.93 -1.24
N GLU A 393 8.96 17.88 -0.19
CA GLU A 393 10.00 18.84 0.18
C GLU A 393 11.14 18.86 -0.83
N TYR A 394 11.42 17.71 -1.46
CA TYR A 394 12.52 17.52 -2.40
C TYR A 394 12.05 16.99 -3.74
N ARG A 395 12.69 17.48 -4.80
CA ARG A 395 12.48 16.97 -6.16
C ARG A 395 13.09 15.58 -6.30
N ILE A 396 12.37 14.69 -6.97
CA ILE A 396 12.81 13.31 -7.23
C ILE A 396 13.98 13.35 -8.23
N LYS A 397 15.06 12.62 -7.93
CA LYS A 397 16.19 12.47 -8.86
C LYS A 397 15.94 11.25 -9.77
N LEU A 398 16.05 11.43 -11.08
CA LEU A 398 15.95 10.36 -12.07
C LEU A 398 17.35 9.89 -12.47
N CYS A 399 17.71 8.67 -12.09
CA CYS A 399 18.93 7.98 -12.48
C CYS A 399 18.65 7.09 -13.71
N VAL A 400 19.48 7.20 -14.74
CA VAL A 400 19.30 6.50 -16.02
C VAL A 400 20.54 5.65 -16.30
N ALA A 401 20.35 4.35 -16.48
CA ALA A 401 21.46 3.44 -16.81
C ALA A 401 22.13 3.86 -18.13
N GLY A 402 23.46 3.95 -18.13
CA GLY A 402 24.24 4.40 -19.29
C GLY A 402 24.21 5.92 -19.56
N ASP A 403 23.56 6.72 -18.72
CA ASP A 403 23.71 8.19 -18.71
C ASP A 403 24.80 8.57 -17.70
N VAL A 404 25.87 9.22 -18.18
CA VAL A 404 27.02 9.64 -17.35
C VAL A 404 26.77 11.03 -16.71
N ASN A 405 25.68 11.70 -17.10
CA ASN A 405 25.32 13.01 -16.56
C ASN A 405 24.69 12.90 -15.16
N GLU A 406 24.66 14.02 -14.43
CA GLU A 406 24.03 14.07 -13.10
C GLU A 406 22.53 13.69 -13.15
N PRO A 407 22.01 13.00 -12.10
CA PRO A 407 20.61 12.62 -12.02
C PRO A 407 19.62 13.79 -12.18
N LYS A 408 18.68 13.65 -13.12
CA LYS A 408 17.78 14.74 -13.52
C LYS A 408 16.72 15.01 -12.44
N SER A 409 16.67 16.24 -11.94
CA SER A 409 15.79 16.63 -10.82
C SER A 409 14.38 17.07 -11.25
N LEU A 410 13.36 16.28 -10.92
CA LEU A 410 12.01 16.40 -11.45
C LEU A 410 10.94 16.55 -10.34
N ALA A 411 9.90 17.36 -10.61
CA ALA A 411 8.70 17.43 -9.77
C ALA A 411 7.77 16.25 -10.06
N LYS A 412 6.96 15.82 -9.09
CA LYS A 412 6.05 14.66 -9.24
C LYS A 412 5.16 14.76 -10.47
N ARG A 413 4.55 15.94 -10.68
CA ARG A 413 3.70 16.23 -11.84
C ARG A 413 4.38 16.04 -13.20
N ASN A 414 5.72 16.18 -13.27
CA ASN A 414 6.49 15.98 -14.50
C ASN A 414 6.71 14.49 -14.83
N PHE A 415 6.38 13.57 -13.92
CA PHE A 415 6.38 12.13 -14.19
C PHE A 415 5.04 11.65 -14.77
N ALA A 416 3.92 12.30 -14.43
CA ALA A 416 2.58 11.91 -14.90
C ALA A 416 2.52 11.70 -16.42
N GLU A 417 2.96 12.71 -17.18
CA GLU A 417 2.98 12.73 -18.65
C GLU A 417 4.03 11.77 -19.28
N ARG A 418 5.04 11.35 -18.50
CA ARG A 418 6.18 10.56 -18.99
C ARG A 418 6.13 9.07 -18.61
N ALA A 419 5.42 8.73 -17.54
CA ALA A 419 5.43 7.39 -16.94
C ALA A 419 4.08 6.66 -17.03
N TRP A 420 2.97 7.37 -17.25
CA TRP A 420 1.63 6.78 -17.40
C TRP A 420 0.96 7.22 -18.70
N ASP A 421 0.03 6.40 -19.16
CA ASP A 421 -0.79 6.68 -20.34
C ASP A 421 -1.99 7.57 -19.96
N ASP A 422 -2.62 7.32 -18.80
CA ASP A 422 -3.66 8.15 -18.18
C ASP A 422 -3.08 9.42 -17.48
N ALA A 423 -2.24 10.15 -18.21
CA ALA A 423 -1.43 11.26 -17.67
C ALA A 423 -2.25 12.36 -16.98
N GLU A 424 -3.45 12.68 -17.50
CA GLU A 424 -4.33 13.70 -16.92
C GLU A 424 -4.84 13.28 -15.54
N SER A 425 -5.40 12.07 -15.41
CA SER A 425 -5.89 11.53 -14.14
C SER A 425 -4.77 11.38 -13.10
N VAL A 426 -3.57 10.95 -13.52
CA VAL A 426 -2.42 10.90 -12.62
C VAL A 426 -1.97 12.30 -12.18
N LYS A 427 -2.01 13.29 -13.08
CA LYS A 427 -1.66 14.68 -12.77
C LYS A 427 -2.65 15.33 -11.80
N GLU A 428 -3.96 15.08 -11.96
CA GLU A 428 -4.97 15.49 -10.98
C GLU A 428 -4.74 14.85 -9.61
N LEU A 429 -4.45 13.55 -9.57
CA LEU A 429 -4.18 12.83 -8.33
C LEU A 429 -2.91 13.33 -7.64
N VAL A 430 -1.84 13.60 -8.40
CA VAL A 430 -0.61 14.24 -7.89
C VAL A 430 -0.93 15.64 -7.34
N ASN A 431 -1.68 16.47 -8.06
CA ASN A 431 -2.06 17.81 -7.58
C ASN A 431 -2.87 17.73 -6.28
N HIS A 432 -3.75 16.73 -6.14
CA HIS A 432 -4.51 16.50 -4.91
C HIS A 432 -3.60 16.10 -3.73
N TYR A 433 -2.63 15.21 -3.95
CA TYR A 433 -1.67 14.78 -2.92
C TYR A 433 -0.61 15.83 -2.57
N GLU A 434 -0.23 16.70 -3.51
CA GLU A 434 0.62 17.87 -3.26
C GLU A 434 -0.15 19.04 -2.58
N GLY A 435 -1.48 18.96 -2.45
CA GLY A 435 -2.32 20.06 -1.98
C GLY A 435 -2.38 21.25 -2.96
N SER A 436 -1.92 21.05 -4.20
CA SER A 436 -1.85 22.06 -5.27
C SER A 436 -3.08 22.05 -6.20
N ALA A 437 -4.04 21.15 -5.98
CA ALA A 437 -5.30 21.07 -6.69
C ALA A 437 -6.16 22.36 -6.48
N ILE A 438 -6.22 23.19 -7.52
CA ILE A 438 -7.10 24.35 -7.56
C ILE A 438 -8.51 23.89 -7.89
N LEU A 439 -9.40 23.85 -6.90
CA LEU A 439 -10.84 23.65 -7.16
C LEU A 439 -11.35 24.77 -8.08
N PRO A 440 -12.00 24.46 -9.21
CA PRO A 440 -12.60 25.48 -10.06
C PRO A 440 -13.68 26.21 -9.26
N ARG A 441 -13.57 27.54 -9.18
CA ARG A 441 -14.66 28.36 -8.63
C ARG A 441 -15.82 28.30 -9.60
N HIS A 442 -16.91 27.65 -9.21
CA HIS A 442 -18.20 27.85 -9.85
C HIS A 442 -18.58 29.31 -9.71
N SER A 443 -18.63 30.01 -10.85
CA SER A 443 -19.13 31.37 -11.03
C SER A 443 -20.60 31.36 -11.42
#